data_AF-A0A133UMJ9-F1
#
_entry.id   AF-A0A133UMJ9-F1
#
_cell.length_a   1.000
_cell.length_b   1.000
_cell.length_c   1.000
_cell.angle_alpha   90.00
_cell.angle_beta   90.00
_cell.angle_gamma   90.00
#
_symmetry.space_group_name_H-M   'P 1'
#
loop_
_entity.id
_entity.type
_entity.pdbx_description
1 polymer ?
#
loop_
_entity_poly.entity_id
_entity_poly.type
_entity_poly.pdbx_seq_one_letter_code
_entity_poly.pdbx_strand_id
1 'polypeptide(L)'
;MKSSPQEEDKSSKTPNQQVLVMLFYPYTLAMITAGFTAFIILILGYSLHLAASVALGFFGFSSTILYFITKPATKPLNLQGLFLSITVLADIFAILSFGTLFLSFLG
;
A
#
# COMPACT_ATOMS: atom_id res chain seq x y z
N MET A 1 31.82 48.65 2.30
CA MET A 1 30.79 48.68 1.24
C MET A 1 30.22 47.27 1.15
N LYS A 2 28.89 47.13 1.38
CA LYS A 2 27.93 46.06 0.98
C LYS A 2 28.53 44.73 0.48
N SER A 3 28.09 43.52 0.86
CA SER A 3 26.92 43.01 1.61
C SER A 3 27.04 41.48 1.61
N SER A 4 26.94 40.82 2.77
CA SER A 4 26.11 39.60 2.85
C SER A 4 24.65 40.09 2.78
N PRO A 5 23.65 39.33 2.24
CA PRO A 5 23.34 38.00 2.80
C PRO A 5 22.54 37.01 1.90
N GLN A 6 22.26 35.83 2.47
CA GLN A 6 21.10 34.94 2.22
C GLN A 6 21.11 34.11 0.91
N GLU A 7 20.63 32.88 0.86
CA GLU A 7 19.60 32.24 1.69
C GLU A 7 19.70 30.71 1.58
N GLU A 8 19.29 30.09 2.67
CA GLU A 8 19.09 28.66 2.85
C GLU A 8 18.14 28.07 1.80
N ASP A 9 18.53 26.95 1.18
CA ASP A 9 17.55 25.93 0.81
C ASP A 9 17.99 24.58 1.40
N LYS A 10 18.12 24.57 2.72
CA LYS A 10 17.83 23.34 3.46
C LYS A 10 16.32 23.22 3.43
N SER A 11 15.79 22.72 2.32
CA SER A 11 14.40 22.26 2.16
C SER A 11 14.04 21.47 3.41
N SER A 12 13.41 22.16 4.36
CA SER A 12 13.06 21.68 5.68
C SER A 12 11.85 20.79 5.53
N LYS A 13 12.03 19.63 4.89
CA LYS A 13 11.03 18.57 4.90
C LYS A 13 10.93 18.17 6.36
N THR A 14 9.84 18.58 6.99
CA THR A 14 9.51 18.15 8.35
C THR A 14 9.64 16.62 8.40
N PRO A 15 10.11 16.03 9.51
CA PRO A 15 10.32 14.57 9.61
C PRO A 15 9.07 13.78 9.16
N ASN A 16 7.89 14.35 9.36
CA ASN A 16 6.60 13.87 8.90
C ASN A 16 6.48 13.69 7.38
N GLN A 17 7.01 14.62 6.58
CA GLN A 17 6.97 14.59 5.13
C GLN A 17 7.89 13.51 4.56
N GLN A 18 9.05 13.29 5.19
CA GLN A 18 9.98 12.23 4.78
C GLN A 18 9.38 10.85 5.07
N VAL A 19 8.74 10.67 6.22
CA VAL A 19 8.02 9.44 6.56
C VAL A 19 6.87 9.19 5.56
N LEU A 20 6.11 10.23 5.19
CA LEU A 20 5.02 10.10 4.23
C LEU A 20 5.51 9.63 2.85
N VAL A 21 6.58 10.23 2.33
CA VAL A 21 7.19 9.82 1.05
C VAL A 21 7.75 8.40 1.13
N MET A 22 8.34 8.04 2.27
CA MET A 22 8.89 6.71 2.53
C MET A 22 7.79 5.63 2.64
N LEU A 23 6.56 5.99 3.03
CA LEU A 23 5.38 5.12 2.95
C LEU A 23 4.79 5.05 1.54
N PHE A 24 4.63 6.21 0.90
CA PHE A 24 3.90 6.31 -0.37
C PHE A 24 4.61 5.54 -1.47
N TYR A 25 5.93 5.61 -1.53
CA TYR A 25 6.70 4.95 -2.57
C TYR A 25 6.50 3.41 -2.60
N PRO A 26 6.77 2.66 -1.52
CA PRO A 26 6.53 1.21 -1.50
C PRO A 26 5.05 0.86 -1.63
N TYR A 27 4.14 1.68 -1.10
CA TYR A 27 2.70 1.44 -1.27
C TYR A 27 2.23 1.57 -2.72
N THR A 28 2.70 2.61 -3.42
CA THR A 28 2.37 2.82 -4.84
C THR A 28 2.97 1.71 -5.70
N LEU A 29 4.21 1.31 -5.39
CA LEU A 29 4.85 0.18 -6.06
C LEU A 29 4.05 -1.13 -5.86
N ALA A 30 3.56 -1.38 -4.64
CA ALA A 30 2.71 -2.54 -4.33
C ALA A 30 1.37 -2.50 -5.09
N MET A 31 0.74 -1.33 -5.22
CA MET A 31 -0.47 -1.19 -6.04
C MET A 31 -0.22 -1.46 -7.52
N ILE A 32 0.87 -0.90 -8.09
CA ILE A 32 1.23 -1.11 -9.49
C ILE A 32 1.50 -2.61 -9.75
N THR A 33 2.26 -3.26 -8.86
CA THR A 33 2.56 -4.69 -9.00
C THR A 33 1.34 -5.58 -8.81
N ALA A 34 0.44 -5.25 -7.88
CA ALA A 34 -0.84 -5.96 -7.72
C ALA A 34 -1.71 -5.83 -8.99
N GLY A 35 -1.87 -4.61 -9.52
CA GLY A 35 -2.63 -4.37 -10.74
C GLY A 35 -2.01 -5.03 -11.98
N PHE A 36 -0.68 -4.99 -12.11
CA PHE A 36 0.04 -5.65 -13.20
C PHE A 36 -0.09 -7.18 -13.12
N THR A 37 -0.04 -7.74 -11.91
CA THR A 37 -0.26 -9.18 -11.69
C THR A 37 -1.68 -9.57 -12.10
N ALA A 38 -2.69 -8.78 -11.70
CA ALA A 38 -4.09 -8.99 -12.11
C ALA A 38 -4.23 -8.97 -13.64
N PHE A 39 -3.60 -7.98 -14.27
CA PHE A 39 -3.61 -7.82 -15.72
C PHE A 39 -2.97 -9.00 -16.46
N ILE A 40 -1.83 -9.50 -15.99
CA ILE A 40 -1.19 -10.72 -16.52
C ILE A 40 -2.15 -11.90 -16.39
N ILE A 41 -2.73 -12.12 -15.21
CA ILE A 41 -3.66 -13.22 -14.96
C ILE A 41 -4.85 -13.17 -15.94
N LEU A 42 -5.39 -11.98 -16.20
CA LEU A 42 -6.46 -11.78 -17.19
C LEU A 42 -6.01 -12.09 -18.62
N ILE A 43 -4.80 -11.67 -19.02
CA ILE A 43 -4.25 -11.98 -20.35
C ILE A 43 -4.05 -13.49 -20.53
N LEU A 44 -3.68 -14.21 -19.47
CA LEU A 44 -3.54 -15.68 -19.51
C LEU A 44 -4.88 -16.42 -19.61
N GLY A 45 -6.01 -15.71 -19.62
CA GLY A 45 -7.34 -16.29 -19.77
C GLY A 45 -7.91 -16.87 -18.48
N TYR A 46 -7.32 -16.55 -17.32
CA TYR A 46 -7.92 -16.89 -16.03
C TYR A 46 -9.14 -16.02 -15.73
N SER A 47 -9.99 -16.48 -14.82
CA SER A 47 -11.20 -15.76 -14.44
C SER A 47 -10.87 -14.42 -13.79
N LEU A 48 -11.72 -13.42 -14.05
CA LEU A 48 -11.66 -12.11 -13.39
C LEU A 48 -11.67 -12.25 -11.87
N HIS A 49 -12.39 -13.24 -11.36
CA HIS A 49 -12.46 -13.54 -9.94
C HIS A 49 -11.10 -13.94 -9.37
N LEU A 50 -10.35 -14.80 -10.07
CA LEU A 50 -9.00 -15.22 -9.66
C LEU A 50 -8.00 -14.06 -9.74
N ALA A 51 -8.07 -13.24 -10.79
CA ALA A 51 -7.26 -12.04 -10.91
C ALA A 51 -7.50 -11.06 -9.74
N ALA A 52 -8.77 -10.83 -9.38
CA ALA A 52 -9.14 -9.96 -8.27
C ALA A 52 -8.67 -10.53 -6.92
N SER A 53 -8.86 -11.83 -6.67
CA SER A 53 -8.43 -12.46 -5.41
C SER A 53 -6.91 -12.40 -5.22
N VAL A 54 -6.13 -12.68 -6.28
CA VAL A 54 -4.66 -12.60 -6.21
C VAL A 54 -4.19 -11.16 -5.99
N ALA A 55 -4.78 -10.19 -6.70
CA ALA A 55 -4.44 -8.78 -6.53
C ALA A 55 -4.74 -8.27 -5.12
N LEU A 56 -5.92 -8.62 -4.57
CA LEU A 56 -6.30 -8.27 -3.21
C LEU A 56 -5.41 -8.94 -2.17
N GLY A 57 -5.09 -10.22 -2.34
CA GLY A 57 -4.19 -10.94 -1.43
C GLY A 57 -2.79 -10.32 -1.41
N PHE A 58 -2.24 -10.00 -2.59
CA PHE A 58 -0.93 -9.34 -2.69
C PHE A 58 -0.93 -7.96 -2.05
N PHE A 59 -1.99 -7.18 -2.29
CA PHE A 59 -2.16 -5.85 -1.71
C PHE A 59 -2.33 -5.89 -0.18
N GLY A 60 -3.17 -6.79 0.35
CA GLY A 60 -3.37 -6.97 1.79
C GLY A 60 -2.09 -7.40 2.51
N PHE A 61 -1.36 -8.37 1.95
CA PHE A 61 -0.08 -8.83 2.48
C PHE A 61 0.98 -7.71 2.47
N SER A 62 1.10 -6.99 1.35
CA SER A 62 2.03 -5.87 1.22
C SER A 62 1.68 -4.73 2.18
N SER A 63 0.40 -4.39 2.33
CA SER A 63 -0.08 -3.38 3.26
C SER A 63 0.20 -3.77 4.71
N THR A 64 0.05 -5.04 5.06
CA THR A 64 0.37 -5.58 6.39
C THR A 64 1.86 -5.47 6.70
N ILE A 65 2.72 -5.92 5.77
CA ILE A 65 4.19 -5.78 5.92
C ILE A 65 4.56 -4.31 6.08
N LEU A 66 3.99 -3.45 5.23
CA LEU A 66 4.29 -2.03 5.26
C LEU A 66 3.85 -1.42 6.59
N TYR A 67 2.65 -1.75 7.08
CA TYR A 67 2.18 -1.34 8.40
C TYR A 67 3.15 -1.75 9.52
N PHE A 68 3.68 -2.97 9.51
CA PHE A 68 4.66 -3.42 10.51
C PHE A 68 5.97 -2.65 10.46
N ILE A 69 6.50 -2.40 9.26
CA ILE A 69 7.74 -1.64 9.04
C ILE A 69 7.55 -0.18 9.48
N THR A 70 6.36 0.38 9.23
CA THR A 70 6.09 1.81 9.45
C THR A 70 5.50 2.10 10.81
N LYS A 71 5.02 1.09 11.55
CA LYS A 71 4.52 1.18 12.93
C LYS A 71 5.37 2.07 13.86
N PRO A 72 6.71 1.97 13.90
CA PRO A 72 7.54 2.86 14.72
C PRO A 72 7.55 4.31 14.21
N ALA A 73 7.47 4.54 12.90
CA ALA A 73 7.51 5.87 12.28
C ALA A 73 6.14 6.60 12.26
N THR A 74 5.02 5.85 12.33
CA THR A 74 3.65 6.41 12.30
C THR A 74 3.09 6.78 13.67
N LYS A 75 3.74 6.34 14.76
CA LYS A 75 3.35 6.62 16.15
C LYS A 75 3.21 8.12 16.48
N PRO A 76 4.10 9.04 16.02
CA PRO A 76 3.96 10.48 16.26
C PRO A 76 2.94 11.19 15.35
N LEU A 77 2.43 10.51 14.32
CA LEU A 77 1.67 11.14 13.23
C LEU A 77 0.15 10.92 13.29
N ASN A 78 -0.35 10.12 14.23
CA ASN A 78 -1.76 9.71 14.35
C ASN A 78 -2.39 9.06 13.08
N LEU A 79 -1.60 8.86 12.02
CA LEU A 79 -1.97 8.17 10.78
C LEU A 79 -2.09 6.66 10.95
N GLN A 80 -1.69 6.15 12.12
CA GLN A 80 -1.70 4.74 12.46
C GLN A 80 -3.10 4.13 12.35
N GLY A 81 -4.13 4.86 12.78
CA GLY A 81 -5.53 4.41 12.67
C GLY A 81 -6.02 4.31 11.23
N LEU A 82 -5.69 5.28 10.38
CA LEU A 82 -6.09 5.31 8.97
C LEU A 82 -5.41 4.19 8.17
N PHE A 83 -4.10 4.01 8.37
CA PHE A 83 -3.34 2.94 7.73
C PHE A 83 -3.78 1.54 8.19
N LEU A 84 -4.01 1.37 9.51
CA LEU A 84 -4.55 0.14 10.05
C LEU A 84 -5.94 -0.15 9.48
N SER A 85 -6.82 0.86 9.44
CA SER A 85 -8.18 0.69 8.96
C SER A 85 -8.23 0.30 7.47
N ILE A 86 -7.43 0.95 6.62
CA ILE A 86 -7.30 0.58 5.20
C ILE A 86 -6.74 -0.83 5.04
N THR A 87 -5.71 -1.18 5.82
CA THR A 87 -5.10 -2.52 5.77
C THR A 87 -6.11 -3.58 6.18
N VAL A 88 -6.82 -3.40 7.29
CA VAL A 88 -7.84 -4.33 7.78
C VAL A 88 -8.99 -4.46 6.78
N LEU A 89 -9.44 -3.35 6.18
CA LEU A 89 -10.50 -3.40 5.17
C LEU A 89 -10.05 -4.21 3.94
N ALA A 90 -8.84 -3.94 3.44
CA ALA A 90 -8.26 -4.67 2.32
C ALA A 90 -8.12 -6.17 2.62
N ASP A 91 -7.70 -6.53 3.83
CA ASP A 91 -7.55 -7.92 4.26
C ASP A 91 -8.91 -8.63 4.37
N ILE A 92 -9.93 -7.96 4.92
CA ILE A 92 -11.31 -8.49 4.95
C ILE A 92 -11.83 -8.74 3.53
N PHE A 93 -11.65 -7.78 2.61
CA PHE A 93 -12.05 -7.96 1.22
C PHE A 93 -11.26 -9.10 0.56
N ALA A 94 -9.98 -9.27 0.88
CA ALA A 94 -9.17 -10.37 0.36
C ALA A 94 -9.71 -11.72 0.84
N ILE A 95 -10.00 -11.86 2.14
CA ILE A 95 -10.58 -13.08 2.71
C ILE A 95 -11.95 -13.39 2.10
N LEU A 96 -12.82 -12.38 1.95
CA LEU A 96 -14.12 -12.55 1.29
C LEU A 96 -13.96 -12.99 -0.17
N SER A 97 -13.03 -12.39 -0.90
CA SER A 97 -12.73 -12.73 -2.30
C SER A 97 -12.20 -14.16 -2.44
N PHE A 98 -11.30 -14.58 -1.54
CA PHE A 98 -10.82 -15.96 -1.51
C PHE A 98 -11.92 -16.95 -1.10
N GLY A 99 -12.75 -16.62 -0.11
CA GLY A 99 -13.85 -17.47 0.34
C GLY A 99 -14.89 -17.70 -0.76
N THR A 100 -15.22 -16.66 -1.52
CA THR A 100 -16.12 -16.76 -2.68
C THR A 100 -15.50 -17.56 -3.83
N LEU A 101 -14.20 -17.41 -4.09
CA LEU A 101 -13.49 -18.23 -5.07
C LEU A 101 -13.49 -19.71 -4.65
N PHE A 102 -13.23 -20.01 -3.38
CA PHE A 102 -13.25 -21.37 -2.84
C PHE A 102 -14.64 -22.02 -2.91
N LEU A 103 -15.70 -21.28 -2.57
CA LEU A 103 -17.09 -21.73 -2.74
C LEU A 103 -17.42 -22.01 -4.21
N SER A 104 -16.97 -21.15 -5.13
CA SER A 104 -17.18 -21.33 -6.57
C SER A 104 -16.38 -22.51 -7.16
N PHE A 105 -15.34 -23.00 -6.47
CA PHE A 105 -14.55 -24.14 -6.90
C PHE A 105 -15.10 -25.47 -6.35
N LEU A 106 -15.83 -25.44 -5.22
CA LEU A 106 -16.44 -26.64 -4.62
C LEU A 106 -17.86 -26.95 -5.13
N GLY A 107 -18.58 -25.96 -5.66
CA GLY A 107 -19.93 -26.12 -6.24
C GLY A 107 -19.87 -26.45 -7.73
#